data_AF-L9YBS0-F1
#
_entry.id   AF-L9YBS0-F1
#
_cell.length_a   1.000
_cell.length_b   1.000
_cell.length_c   1.000
_cell.angle_alpha   90.00
_cell.angle_beta   90.00
_cell.angle_gamma   90.00
#
_symmetry.space_group_name_H-M   'P 1'
#
loop_
_entity.id
_entity.type
_entity.pdbx_description
1 polymer ?
#
loop_
_entity_poly.entity_id
_entity_poly.type
_entity_poly.pdbx_seq_one_letter_code
_entity_poly.pdbx_strand_id
1 'polypeptide(L)'
;MSSDQTVRAVLEPYVDGVPYEELAADFREYRRWTGDDPVLLLAEAAASTTGQDFLDGIVPAVSRFHEAFVATGQVDSFADLAALDREDEALAAAFGAERNRRVLLGAARLLAKRPEPDDRDALIAWASEADHYRYDEDPVGSIAGVGPSSFQYLRQLAGVETIRPVPAVVAVILSLIHIS
;
A
#
# COMPACT_ATOMS: atom_id res chain seq x y z
N MET A 1 37.31 -7.44 7.41
CA MET A 1 36.01 -7.19 8.06
C MET A 1 34.95 -7.94 7.27
N SER A 2 34.02 -8.60 7.94
CA SER A 2 32.89 -9.26 7.26
C SER A 2 31.97 -8.20 6.63
N SER A 3 31.32 -8.51 5.50
CA SER A 3 30.31 -7.66 4.86
C SER A 3 29.27 -7.15 5.87
N ASP A 4 28.88 -8.01 6.82
CA ASP A 4 27.95 -7.70 7.92
C ASP A 4 28.44 -6.58 8.86
N GLN A 5 29.74 -6.49 9.13
CA GLN A 5 30.30 -5.47 10.02
C GLN A 5 30.32 -4.10 9.33
N THR A 6 30.54 -4.08 8.01
CA THR A 6 30.54 -2.84 7.21
C THR A 6 29.13 -2.28 7.08
N VAL A 7 28.15 -3.14 6.77
CA VAL A 7 26.73 -2.73 6.69
C VAL A 7 26.26 -2.19 8.03
N ARG A 8 26.58 -2.89 9.14
CA ARG A 8 26.21 -2.44 10.49
C ARG A 8 26.76 -1.06 10.81
N ALA A 9 28.05 -0.81 10.57
CA ALA A 9 28.69 0.46 10.88
C ALA A 9 28.12 1.65 10.09
N VAL A 10 27.60 1.42 8.88
CA VAL A 10 26.94 2.46 8.06
C VAL A 10 25.52 2.73 8.54
N LEU A 11 24.80 1.71 9.00
CA LEU A 11 23.41 1.85 9.46
C LEU A 11 23.31 2.40 10.89
N GLU A 12 24.27 2.09 11.77
CA GLU A 12 24.27 2.41 13.20
C GLU A 12 23.92 3.88 13.52
N PRO A 13 24.47 4.89 12.82
CA PRO A 13 24.11 6.29 13.05
C PRO A 13 22.67 6.67 12.70
N TYR A 14 22.00 5.87 11.86
CA TYR A 14 20.62 6.12 11.40
C TYR A 14 19.57 5.35 12.21
N VAL A 15 19.99 4.35 13.00
CA VAL A 15 19.09 3.60 13.91
C VAL A 15 19.16 4.10 15.35
N ASP A 16 20.14 4.94 15.70
CA ASP A 16 20.25 5.48 17.06
C ASP A 16 19.04 6.38 17.39
N GLY A 17 18.34 6.05 18.48
CA GLY A 17 17.11 6.73 18.90
C GLY A 17 15.84 6.37 18.11
N VAL A 18 15.92 5.48 17.11
CA VAL A 18 14.75 4.98 16.38
C VAL A 18 14.34 3.63 16.98
N PRO A 19 13.07 3.42 17.38
CA PRO A 19 12.61 2.13 17.90
C PRO A 19 12.40 1.13 16.76
N TYR A 20 13.45 0.84 16.00
CA TYR A 20 13.38 0.07 14.74
C TYR A 20 12.88 -1.36 14.96
N GLU A 21 13.13 -1.96 16.13
CA GLU A 21 12.62 -3.30 16.47
C GLU A 21 11.10 -3.29 16.67
N GLU A 22 10.58 -2.25 17.33
CA GLU A 22 9.14 -2.06 17.55
C GLU A 22 8.43 -1.70 16.24
N LEU A 23 8.99 -0.80 15.43
CA LEU A 23 8.48 -0.46 14.11
C LEU A 23 8.48 -1.67 13.16
N ALA A 24 9.52 -2.50 13.21
CA ALA A 24 9.59 -3.73 12.42
C ALA A 24 8.67 -4.83 12.96
N ALA A 25 8.36 -4.83 14.26
CA ALA A 25 7.35 -5.69 14.86
C ALA A 25 5.94 -5.23 14.46
N ASP A 26 5.63 -3.94 14.56
CA ASP A 26 4.36 -3.35 14.12
C ASP A 26 4.08 -3.64 12.65
N PHE A 27 5.11 -3.52 11.80
CA PHE A 27 5.00 -3.84 10.37
C PHE A 27 4.75 -5.33 10.10
N ARG A 28 5.39 -6.22 10.87
CA ARG A 28 5.24 -7.69 10.77
C ARG A 28 3.93 -8.20 11.37
N GLU A 29 3.44 -7.55 12.42
CA GLU A 29 2.21 -7.90 13.15
C GLU A 29 0.98 -7.18 12.60
N TYR A 30 1.11 -6.46 11.47
CA TYR A 30 0.05 -5.66 10.87
C TYR A 30 -0.56 -4.60 11.82
N ARG A 31 0.21 -4.11 12.81
CA ARG A 31 -0.17 -2.96 13.66
C ARG A 31 -0.01 -1.64 12.89
N ARG A 32 -0.72 -1.54 11.78
CA ARG A 32 -0.76 -0.38 10.89
C ARG A 32 -1.92 0.51 11.29
N TRP A 33 -1.86 1.78 10.89
CA TRP A 33 -2.98 2.69 11.13
C TRP A 33 -4.29 2.20 10.49
N THR A 34 -4.23 1.61 9.29
CA THR A 34 -5.35 0.94 8.61
C THR A 34 -5.61 -0.49 9.10
N GLY A 35 -4.78 -1.00 10.02
CA GLY A 35 -4.84 -2.38 10.51
C GLY A 35 -4.61 -3.41 9.40
N ASP A 36 -5.42 -4.46 9.44
CA ASP A 36 -5.47 -5.55 8.46
C ASP A 36 -6.77 -5.57 7.65
N ASP A 37 -7.59 -4.52 7.73
CA ASP A 37 -8.82 -4.36 6.96
C ASP A 37 -8.48 -4.21 5.46
N PRO A 38 -8.88 -5.16 4.60
CA PRO A 38 -8.51 -5.16 3.18
C PRO A 38 -9.07 -3.95 2.42
N VAL A 39 -10.24 -3.44 2.80
CA VAL A 39 -10.86 -2.26 2.20
C VAL A 39 -10.01 -1.03 2.51
N LEU A 40 -9.57 -0.88 3.75
CA LEU A 40 -8.72 0.24 4.16
C LEU A 40 -7.31 0.17 3.56
N LEU A 41 -6.74 -1.03 3.42
CA LEU A 41 -5.46 -1.22 2.72
C LEU A 41 -5.56 -0.82 1.24
N LEU A 42 -6.66 -1.18 0.58
CA LEU A 42 -6.88 -0.79 -0.81
C LEU A 42 -7.14 0.72 -0.96
N ALA A 43 -7.89 1.31 -0.02
CA ALA A 43 -8.11 2.75 0.09
C ALA A 43 -6.78 3.53 0.19
N GLU A 44 -5.87 3.06 1.04
CA GLU A 44 -4.54 3.64 1.22
C GLU A 44 -3.70 3.58 -0.06
N ALA A 45 -3.65 2.43 -0.72
CA ALA A 45 -2.95 2.28 -1.99
C ALA A 45 -3.53 3.23 -3.07
N ALA A 46 -4.85 3.35 -3.15
CA ALA A 46 -5.51 4.23 -4.12
C ALA A 46 -5.19 5.71 -3.88
N ALA A 47 -5.18 6.17 -2.62
CA ALA A 47 -4.80 7.53 -2.26
C ALA A 47 -3.35 7.86 -2.67
N SER A 48 -2.44 6.89 -2.52
CA SER A 48 -1.02 7.05 -2.86
C SER A 48 -0.76 7.30 -4.35
N THR A 49 -1.72 7.01 -5.24
CA THR A 49 -1.51 7.06 -6.70
C THR A 49 -1.24 8.45 -7.25
N THR A 50 -1.57 9.49 -6.47
CA THR A 50 -1.33 10.89 -6.83
C THR A 50 -0.01 11.44 -6.28
N GLY A 51 0.78 10.62 -5.55
CA GLY A 51 2.03 11.06 -4.93
C GLY A 51 1.82 12.00 -3.73
N GLN A 52 0.64 11.97 -3.13
CA GLN A 52 0.32 12.73 -1.92
C GLN A 52 1.21 12.31 -0.75
N ASP A 53 1.47 13.27 0.15
CA ASP A 53 2.14 12.98 1.41
C ASP A 53 1.29 12.01 2.27
N PHE A 54 1.98 11.16 3.03
CA PHE A 54 1.31 10.16 3.85
C PHE A 54 0.45 10.81 4.96
N LEU A 55 1.02 11.72 5.75
CA LEU A 55 0.35 12.30 6.90
C LEU A 55 -0.63 13.41 6.49
N ASP A 56 -0.28 14.21 5.49
CA ASP A 56 -1.08 15.36 5.11
C ASP A 56 -2.08 15.08 3.97
N GLY A 57 -1.97 13.93 3.30
CA GLY A 57 -2.81 13.56 2.16
C GLY A 57 -3.51 12.21 2.31
N ILE A 58 -2.73 11.13 2.44
CA ILE A 58 -3.26 9.75 2.46
C ILE A 58 -4.09 9.51 3.72
N VAL A 59 -3.55 9.77 4.91
CA VAL A 59 -4.23 9.55 6.19
C VAL A 59 -5.56 10.32 6.25
N PRO A 60 -5.65 11.62 5.94
CA PRO A 60 -6.92 12.33 5.92
C PRO A 60 -7.92 11.78 4.91
N ALA A 61 -7.47 11.37 3.71
CA ALA A 61 -8.36 10.82 2.69
C ALA A 61 -8.99 9.49 3.12
N VAL A 62 -8.15 8.58 3.62
CA VAL A 62 -8.60 7.26 4.07
C VAL A 62 -9.41 7.35 5.37
N SER A 63 -9.12 8.32 6.26
CA SER A 63 -9.93 8.58 7.45
C SER A 63 -11.35 9.01 7.09
N ARG A 64 -11.49 9.98 6.16
CA ARG A 64 -12.80 10.42 5.66
C ARG A 64 -13.58 9.29 5.01
N PHE A 65 -12.89 8.43 4.24
CA PHE A 65 -13.49 7.25 3.63
C PHE A 65 -13.99 6.26 4.70
N HIS A 66 -13.15 5.94 5.69
CA HIS A 66 -13.52 5.06 6.78
C HIS A 66 -14.75 5.59 7.52
N GLU A 67 -14.76 6.87 7.90
CA GLU A 67 -15.89 7.50 8.60
C GLU A 67 -17.19 7.50 7.77
N ALA A 68 -17.10 7.73 6.45
CA ALA A 68 -18.27 7.81 5.59
C ALA A 68 -18.86 6.44 5.23
N PHE A 69 -18.02 5.42 5.03
CA PHE A 69 -18.44 4.15 4.41
C PHE A 69 -18.22 2.92 5.28
N VAL A 70 -17.06 2.82 5.94
CA VAL A 70 -16.70 1.59 6.67
C VAL A 70 -17.27 1.61 8.09
N ALA A 71 -17.11 2.71 8.81
CA ALA A 71 -17.63 2.89 10.17
C ALA A 71 -19.17 2.87 10.22
N THR A 72 -19.83 3.19 9.11
CA THR A 72 -21.29 3.13 8.97
C THR A 72 -21.81 1.75 8.57
N GLY A 73 -20.91 0.83 8.21
CA GLY A 73 -21.26 -0.49 7.68
C GLY A 73 -21.81 -0.46 6.25
N GLN A 74 -21.66 0.65 5.53
CA GLN A 74 -22.06 0.74 4.11
C GLN A 74 -21.10 -0.04 3.21
N VAL A 75 -19.83 -0.13 3.59
CA VAL A 75 -18.80 -0.92 2.91
C VAL A 75 -18.09 -1.78 3.94
N ASP A 76 -18.26 -3.09 3.86
CA ASP A 76 -17.50 -4.06 4.65
C ASP A 76 -16.66 -5.03 3.79
N SER A 77 -16.77 -4.90 2.47
CA SER A 77 -16.14 -5.80 1.51
C SER A 77 -15.67 -5.11 0.22
N PHE A 78 -14.80 -5.76 -0.55
CA PHE A 78 -14.44 -5.35 -1.91
C PHE A 78 -15.65 -5.35 -2.84
N ALA A 79 -16.62 -6.24 -2.61
CA ALA A 79 -17.86 -6.28 -3.39
C ALA A 79 -18.70 -5.01 -3.18
N ASP A 80 -18.88 -4.58 -1.92
CA ASP A 80 -19.59 -3.33 -1.62
C ASP A 80 -18.84 -2.12 -2.15
N LEU A 81 -17.52 -2.09 -1.95
CA LEU A 81 -16.66 -1.04 -2.48
C LEU A 81 -16.78 -0.96 -4.00
N ALA A 82 -16.76 -2.09 -4.71
CA ALA A 82 -16.89 -2.17 -6.15
C ALA A 82 -18.25 -1.66 -6.69
N ALA A 83 -19.29 -1.73 -5.85
CA ALA A 83 -20.66 -1.33 -6.15
C ALA A 83 -20.91 0.18 -5.98
N LEU A 84 -20.02 0.91 -5.31
CA LEU A 84 -20.15 2.37 -5.18
C LEU A 84 -20.08 3.08 -6.54
N ASP A 85 -20.83 4.18 -6.66
CA ASP A 85 -20.70 5.09 -7.79
C ASP A 85 -19.39 5.87 -7.70
N ARG A 86 -18.67 5.95 -8.82
CA ARG A 86 -17.43 6.73 -8.93
C ARG A 86 -17.69 8.21 -8.71
N GLU A 87 -18.89 8.71 -9.00
CA GLU A 87 -19.28 10.10 -8.77
C GLU A 87 -20.10 10.31 -7.50
N ASP A 88 -20.15 9.31 -6.61
CA ASP A 88 -20.73 9.49 -5.28
C ASP A 88 -20.08 10.69 -4.55
N GLU A 89 -20.92 11.57 -4.00
CA GLU A 89 -20.47 12.84 -3.41
C GLU A 89 -19.59 12.62 -2.18
N ALA A 90 -19.90 11.62 -1.34
CA ALA A 90 -19.09 11.30 -0.17
C ALA A 90 -17.75 10.67 -0.57
N LEU A 91 -17.74 9.85 -1.62
CA LEU A 91 -16.50 9.29 -2.17
C LEU A 91 -15.63 10.39 -2.81
N ALA A 92 -16.25 11.34 -3.51
CA ALA A 92 -15.57 12.51 -4.06
C ALA A 92 -14.99 13.40 -2.95
N ALA A 93 -15.72 13.61 -1.85
CA ALA A 93 -15.24 14.35 -0.69
C ALA A 93 -14.09 13.65 0.04
N ALA A 94 -14.09 12.31 0.10
CA ALA A 94 -13.02 11.54 0.72
C ALA A 94 -11.72 11.59 -0.11
N PHE A 95 -11.80 11.19 -1.39
CA PHE A 95 -10.64 10.92 -2.25
C PHE A 95 -10.28 12.03 -3.23
N GLY A 96 -11.15 13.03 -3.42
CA GLY A 96 -10.89 14.22 -4.23
C GLY A 96 -10.71 13.95 -5.72
N ALA A 97 -9.51 13.50 -6.12
CA ALA A 97 -9.16 13.27 -7.51
C ALA A 97 -9.93 12.07 -8.11
N GLU A 98 -10.46 12.25 -9.32
CA GLU A 98 -11.14 11.19 -10.08
C GLU A 98 -10.26 9.96 -10.27
N ARG A 99 -8.95 10.17 -10.43
CA ARG A 99 -7.94 9.11 -10.54
C ARG A 99 -7.96 8.17 -9.33
N ASN A 100 -7.96 8.71 -8.11
CA ASN A 100 -7.95 7.90 -6.89
C ASN A 100 -9.21 7.02 -6.82
N ARG A 101 -10.39 7.61 -7.09
CA ARG A 101 -11.66 6.87 -7.11
C ARG A 101 -11.67 5.78 -8.18
N ARG A 102 -11.12 6.06 -9.37
CA ARG A 102 -11.00 5.07 -10.44
C ARG A 102 -10.13 3.89 -10.04
N VAL A 103 -8.97 4.15 -9.42
CA VAL A 103 -8.08 3.08 -8.93
C VAL A 103 -8.78 2.27 -7.85
N LEU A 104 -9.37 2.93 -6.84
CA LEU A 104 -10.06 2.27 -5.73
C LEU A 104 -11.13 1.30 -6.22
N LEU A 105 -12.09 1.81 -7.00
CA LEU A 105 -13.22 1.02 -7.48
C LEU A 105 -12.80 -0.01 -8.54
N GLY A 106 -11.81 0.32 -9.37
CA GLY A 106 -11.28 -0.58 -10.40
C GLY A 106 -10.61 -1.80 -9.77
N ALA A 107 -9.74 -1.58 -8.79
CA ALA A 107 -9.04 -2.65 -8.10
C ALA A 107 -10.00 -3.48 -7.25
N ALA A 108 -10.95 -2.85 -6.55
CA ALA A 108 -11.99 -3.56 -5.79
C ALA A 108 -12.79 -4.52 -6.69
N ARG A 109 -13.17 -4.09 -7.90
CA ARG A 109 -13.89 -4.95 -8.88
C ARG A 109 -13.08 -6.14 -9.36
N LEU A 110 -11.76 -6.05 -9.39
CA LEU A 110 -10.88 -7.16 -9.80
C LEU A 110 -10.67 -8.12 -8.63
N LEU A 111 -10.41 -7.59 -7.45
CA LEU A 111 -10.19 -8.37 -6.24
C LEU A 111 -11.47 -9.09 -5.77
N ALA A 112 -12.63 -8.44 -5.84
CA ALA A 112 -13.93 -9.05 -5.51
C ALA A 112 -14.34 -10.22 -6.43
N LYS A 113 -13.69 -10.37 -7.60
CA LYS A 113 -13.95 -11.50 -8.53
C LYS A 113 -13.07 -12.70 -8.25
N ARG A 114 -12.11 -12.58 -7.34
CA ARG A 114 -11.19 -13.66 -7.06
C ARG A 114 -11.88 -14.76 -6.23
N PRO A 115 -11.39 -16.02 -6.30
CA PRO A 115 -12.09 -17.16 -5.72
C PRO A 115 -11.85 -17.35 -4.21
N GLU A 116 -10.97 -16.55 -3.59
CA GLU A 116 -10.66 -16.67 -2.17
C GLU A 116 -11.88 -16.37 -1.28
N PRO A 117 -11.95 -16.97 -0.07
CA PRO A 117 -13.16 -16.94 0.76
C PRO A 117 -13.44 -15.58 1.40
N ASP A 118 -12.42 -14.75 1.61
CA ASP A 118 -12.54 -13.39 2.12
C ASP A 118 -11.60 -12.44 1.38
N ASP A 119 -11.87 -11.14 1.52
CA ASP A 119 -11.16 -10.09 0.80
C ASP A 119 -9.68 -9.97 1.18
N ARG A 120 -9.33 -10.34 2.41
CA ARG A 120 -7.94 -10.32 2.86
C ARG A 120 -7.15 -11.42 2.17
N ASP A 121 -7.70 -12.62 2.12
CA ASP A 121 -7.12 -13.74 1.38
C ASP A 121 -7.05 -13.45 -0.12
N ALA A 122 -8.09 -12.81 -0.70
CA ALA A 122 -8.07 -12.39 -2.11
C ALA A 122 -6.94 -11.40 -2.42
N LEU A 123 -6.74 -10.42 -1.53
CA LEU A 123 -5.66 -9.44 -1.66
C LEU A 123 -4.27 -10.10 -1.53
N ILE A 124 -4.09 -11.00 -0.56
CA ILE A 124 -2.82 -11.71 -0.35
C ILE A 124 -2.51 -12.62 -1.53
N ALA A 125 -3.49 -13.37 -2.02
CA ALA A 125 -3.33 -14.27 -3.15
C ALA A 125 -2.98 -13.49 -4.43
N TRP A 126 -3.71 -12.43 -4.74
CA TRP A 126 -3.35 -11.54 -5.85
C TRP A 126 -1.92 -11.01 -5.71
N ALA A 127 -1.56 -10.48 -4.55
CA ALA A 127 -0.24 -9.88 -4.36
C ALA A 127 0.88 -10.90 -4.54
N SER A 128 0.64 -12.15 -4.13
CA SER A 128 1.59 -13.27 -4.21
C SER A 128 1.79 -13.77 -5.65
N GLU A 129 0.74 -13.70 -6.46
CA GLU A 129 0.76 -14.10 -7.88
C GLU A 129 1.27 -12.99 -8.80
N ALA A 130 1.03 -11.74 -8.43
CA ALA A 130 1.36 -10.55 -9.21
C ALA A 130 2.89 -10.38 -9.39
N ASP A 131 3.32 -10.27 -10.64
CA ASP A 131 4.70 -9.96 -11.01
C ASP A 131 4.91 -8.44 -11.13
N HIS A 132 5.64 -7.83 -10.20
CA HIS A 132 5.91 -6.39 -10.24
C HIS A 132 6.84 -5.96 -11.37
N TYR A 133 7.63 -6.86 -11.96
CA TYR A 133 8.43 -6.53 -13.13
C TYR A 133 7.57 -6.37 -14.39
N ARG A 134 6.36 -6.94 -14.38
CA ARG A 134 5.39 -6.92 -15.48
C ARG A 134 4.03 -6.39 -15.00
N TYR A 135 4.07 -5.38 -14.12
CA TYR A 135 2.87 -4.85 -13.48
C TYR A 135 1.81 -4.37 -14.48
N ASP A 136 2.22 -3.86 -15.64
CA ASP A 136 1.32 -3.35 -16.69
C ASP A 136 0.54 -4.46 -17.41
N GLU A 137 0.98 -5.71 -17.30
CA GLU A 137 0.25 -6.90 -17.77
C GLU A 137 -0.73 -7.46 -16.73
N ASP A 138 -0.57 -7.08 -15.46
CA ASP A 138 -1.49 -7.46 -14.39
C ASP A 138 -2.79 -6.63 -14.48
N PRO A 139 -3.98 -7.24 -14.35
CA PRO A 139 -5.24 -6.51 -14.43
C PRO A 139 -5.36 -5.30 -13.50
N VAL A 140 -4.81 -5.38 -12.27
CA VAL A 140 -4.79 -4.25 -11.32
C VAL A 140 -3.78 -3.21 -11.77
N GLY A 141 -2.62 -3.62 -12.27
CA GLY A 141 -1.59 -2.71 -12.76
C GLY A 141 -1.94 -2.02 -14.08
N SER A 142 -2.80 -2.61 -14.91
CA SER A 142 -3.34 -2.00 -16.13
C SER A 142 -4.43 -0.94 -15.86
N ILE A 143 -4.88 -0.74 -14.61
CA ILE A 143 -5.89 0.29 -14.29
C ILE A 143 -5.30 1.67 -14.56
N ALA A 144 -5.99 2.49 -15.36
CA ALA A 144 -5.58 3.85 -15.67
C ALA A 144 -5.42 4.69 -14.39
N GLY A 145 -4.16 5.00 -14.04
CA GLY A 145 -3.80 5.71 -12.82
C GLY A 145 -3.00 4.88 -11.82
N VAL A 146 -2.90 3.57 -12.01
CA VAL A 146 -1.93 2.73 -11.31
C VAL A 146 -0.58 2.84 -12.01
N GLY A 147 0.46 3.10 -11.22
CA GLY A 147 1.85 3.05 -11.66
C GLY A 147 2.61 1.97 -10.88
N PRO A 148 3.87 1.68 -11.27
CA PRO A 148 4.67 0.63 -10.65
C PRO A 148 4.77 0.77 -9.13
N SER A 149 4.96 2.01 -8.64
CA SER A 149 5.11 2.29 -7.21
C SER A 149 3.84 2.02 -6.41
N SER A 150 2.66 2.41 -6.91
CA SER A 150 1.39 2.15 -6.22
C SER A 150 1.00 0.67 -6.30
N PHE A 151 1.32 0.00 -7.40
CA PHE A 151 1.14 -1.44 -7.55
C PHE A 151 1.99 -2.21 -6.52
N GLN A 152 3.28 -1.90 -6.44
CA GLN A 152 4.17 -2.45 -5.43
C GLN A 152 3.71 -2.08 -4.02
N TYR A 153 3.20 -0.88 -3.81
CA TYR A 153 2.70 -0.49 -2.49
C TYR A 153 1.52 -1.34 -2.04
N LEU A 154 0.57 -1.64 -2.93
CA LEU A 154 -0.53 -2.54 -2.59
C LEU A 154 -0.02 -3.97 -2.26
N ARG A 155 0.98 -4.47 -2.99
CA ARG A 155 1.63 -5.76 -2.66
C ARG A 155 2.34 -5.74 -1.31
N GLN A 156 2.95 -4.60 -0.94
CA GLN A 156 3.55 -4.39 0.38
C GLN A 156 2.49 -4.38 1.49
N LEU A 157 1.36 -3.69 1.26
CA LEU A 157 0.21 -3.69 2.16
C LEU A 157 -0.40 -5.10 2.32
N ALA A 158 -0.39 -5.91 1.28
CA ALA A 158 -0.77 -7.33 1.36
C ALA A 158 0.26 -8.22 2.10
N GLY A 159 1.46 -7.71 2.39
CA GLY A 159 2.52 -8.43 3.11
C GLY A 159 3.43 -9.31 2.23
N VAL A 160 3.34 -9.19 0.90
CA VAL A 160 4.09 -10.05 -0.04
C VAL A 160 5.51 -9.55 -0.31
N GLU A 161 5.77 -8.25 -0.16
CA GLU A 161 7.12 -7.70 -0.28
C GLU A 161 7.43 -6.79 0.89
N THR A 162 8.49 -7.13 1.63
CA THR A 162 9.06 -6.27 2.66
C THR A 162 10.47 -5.91 2.23
N ILE A 163 10.59 -4.80 1.49
CA ILE A 163 11.68 -3.79 1.52
C ILE A 163 11.39 -2.83 0.36
N ARG A 164 10.99 -1.59 0.69
CA ARG A 164 11.07 -0.46 -0.24
C ARG A 164 12.45 0.19 -0.05
N PRO A 165 13.35 0.20 -1.05
CA PRO A 165 14.51 1.06 -0.96
C PRO A 165 14.04 2.50 -1.22
N VAL A 166 13.77 3.24 -0.15
CA VAL A 166 13.68 4.72 -0.24
C VAL A 166 14.99 5.28 -0.78
N PRO A 167 15.02 6.48 -1.37
CA PRO A 167 16.26 7.09 -1.89
C PRO A 167 17.42 7.09 -0.89
N ALA A 168 17.13 7.18 0.41
CA ALA A 168 18.10 7.01 1.49
C ALA A 168 18.72 5.60 1.54
N VAL A 169 17.91 4.54 1.39
CA VAL A 169 18.38 3.15 1.32
C VAL A 169 19.18 2.89 0.04
N VAL A 170 18.77 3.47 -1.10
CA VAL A 170 19.55 3.40 -2.35
C VAL A 170 20.89 4.11 -2.19
N ALA A 171 20.93 5.29 -1.57
CA ALA A 171 22.17 6.01 -1.30
C ALA A 171 23.10 5.21 -0.37
N VAL A 172 22.56 4.55 0.65
CA VAL A 172 23.33 3.64 1.52
C VAL A 172 23.88 2.45 0.72
N ILE A 173 23.05 1.77 -0.09
CA ILE A 173 23.49 0.65 -0.93
C ILE A 173 24.59 1.08 -1.92
N LEU A 174 24.44 2.23 -2.58
CA LEU A 174 25.44 2.75 -3.52
C LEU A 174 26.74 3.14 -2.84
N SER A 175 26.67 3.67 -1.61
CA SER A 175 27.86 4.00 -0.82
C SER A 175 28.66 2.76 -0.42
N LEU A 176 27.98 1.62 -0.17
CA LEU A 176 28.62 0.34 0.13
C LEU A 176 29.33 -0.29 -1.08
N ILE A 177 28.82 -0.05 -2.30
CA ILE A 177 29.40 -0.59 -3.54
C ILE A 177 30.67 0.19 -3.97
N HIS A 178 30.83 1.44 -3.56
CA HIS A 178 32.02 2.27 -3.88
C HIS A 178 33.20 2.12 -2.90
N ILE A 179 33.07 1.28 -1.87
CA ILE A 179 34.15 0.99 -0.89
C ILE A 179 34.84 -0.36 -1.22
N SER A 180 34.51 -1.00 -2.34
CA SER A 180 35.16 -2.25 -2.82
C SER A 180 36.23 -2.00 -3.87
#